data_AF-A0A9D3ZGL3-F1
#
_entry.id   AF-A0A9D3ZGL3-F1
#
_cell.length_a   1.000
_cell.length_b   1.000
_cell.length_c   1.000
_cell.angle_alpha   90.00
_cell.angle_beta   90.00
_cell.angle_gamma   90.00
#
_symmetry.space_group_name_H-M   'P 1'
#
loop_
_entity.id
_entity.type
_entity.pdbx_description
1 polymer ?
#
loop_
_entity_poly.entity_id
_entity_poly.type
_entity_poly.pdbx_seq_one_letter_code
_entity_poly.pdbx_strand_id
1 'polypeptide(L)'
;MERVVGRRKLEERLLELYNLDPEYDVLAEIADIHLGINLEANKNELFWEQLARFNWLKNSDRNTKFFHKVAVGRQHRNRIHRLENEDGSWVTNGDDML
;
A
#
# COMPACT_ATOMS: atom_id res chain seq x y z
N MET A 1 14.39 -15.02 -0.23
CA MET A 1 15.57 -14.26 0.21
C MET A 1 16.33 -13.61 -0.95
N GLU A 2 16.36 -14.19 -2.15
CA GLU A 2 17.03 -13.60 -3.34
C GLU A 2 16.45 -12.26 -3.85
N ARG A 3 15.13 -12.08 -3.88
CA ARG A 3 14.51 -10.86 -4.48
C ARG A 3 14.86 -9.55 -3.77
N VAL A 4 15.01 -9.60 -2.43
CA VAL A 4 15.38 -8.43 -1.62
C VAL A 4 16.83 -8.01 -1.86
N VAL A 5 17.70 -8.96 -2.22
CA VAL A 5 19.11 -8.69 -2.56
C VAL A 5 19.20 -8.03 -3.94
N GLY A 6 18.34 -8.42 -4.89
CA GLY A 6 18.26 -7.80 -6.22
C GLY A 6 17.86 -6.33 -6.17
N ARG A 7 16.80 -6.00 -5.42
CA ARG A 7 16.33 -4.62 -5.27
C ARG A 7 17.36 -3.70 -4.62
N ARG A 8 18.02 -4.16 -3.55
CA ARG A 8 19.03 -3.36 -2.84
C ARG A 8 20.20 -2.96 -3.74
N LYS A 9 20.67 -3.89 -4.58
CA LYS A 9 21.74 -3.60 -5.56
C LYS A 9 21.32 -2.55 -6.60
N LEU A 10 20.06 -2.57 -7.03
CA LEU A 10 19.51 -1.57 -7.95
C LEU A 10 19.40 -0.19 -7.28
N GLU A 11 19.00 -0.15 -6.01
CA GLU A 11 18.94 1.09 -5.21
C GLU A 11 20.34 1.68 -4.96
N GLU A 12 21.33 0.84 -4.66
CA GLU A 12 22.74 1.25 -4.54
C GLU A 12 23.27 1.81 -5.86
N ARG A 13 23.01 1.12 -6.98
CA ARG A 13 23.42 1.58 -8.32
C ARG A 13 22.77 2.90 -8.71
N LEU A 14 21.48 3.07 -8.40
CA LEU A 14 20.75 4.31 -8.65
C LEU A 14 21.38 5.49 -7.88
N LEU A 15 21.77 5.27 -6.62
CA LEU A 15 22.45 6.27 -5.80
C LEU A 15 23.81 6.68 -6.40
N GLU A 16 24.57 5.72 -6.93
CA GLU A 16 25.83 6.01 -7.64
C GLU A 16 25.59 6.89 -8.87
N LEU A 17 24.61 6.55 -9.70
CA LEU A 17 24.30 7.28 -10.94
C LEU A 17 23.83 8.72 -10.67
N TYR A 18 23.12 8.95 -9.58
CA TYR A 18 22.72 10.31 -9.17
C TYR A 18 23.88 11.23 -8.79
N ASN A 19 25.06 10.67 -8.49
CA ASN A 19 26.27 11.45 -8.20
C ASN A 19 27.13 11.73 -9.45
N LEU A 20 26.76 11.18 -10.61
CA LEU A 20 27.45 11.42 -11.87
C LEU A 20 26.84 12.62 -12.61
N ASP A 21 27.60 13.18 -13.55
CA ASP A 21 27.06 14.17 -14.47
C ASP A 21 25.93 13.55 -15.30
N PRO A 22 24.83 14.30 -15.56
CA PRO A 22 23.63 13.79 -16.23
C PRO A 22 23.82 13.69 -17.74
N GLU A 23 24.80 12.88 -18.17
CA GLU A 23 24.99 12.50 -19.56
C GLU A 23 23.87 11.56 -20.01
N TYR A 24 23.62 11.51 -21.32
CA TYR A 24 22.53 10.72 -21.89
C TYR A 24 22.53 9.25 -21.44
N ASP A 25 23.71 8.63 -21.38
CA ASP A 25 23.86 7.22 -20.97
C ASP A 25 23.53 7.03 -19.49
N VAL A 26 23.92 7.98 -18.62
CA VAL A 26 23.59 7.97 -17.20
C VAL A 26 22.09 8.12 -16.99
N LEU A 27 21.45 9.03 -17.73
CA LEU A 27 20.00 9.24 -17.67
C LEU A 27 19.21 8.03 -18.19
N ALA A 28 19.70 7.37 -19.25
CA ALA A 28 19.11 6.15 -19.78
C ALA A 28 19.18 5.01 -18.74
N GLU A 29 20.33 4.82 -18.09
CA GLU A 29 20.51 3.80 -17.06
C GLU A 29 19.60 4.05 -15.83
N ILE A 30 19.46 5.32 -15.41
CA ILE A 30 18.52 5.71 -14.34
C ILE A 30 17.07 5.34 -14.71
N ALA A 31 16.65 5.64 -15.95
CA ALA A 31 15.30 5.33 -16.41
C ALA A 31 15.03 3.82 -16.42
N ASP A 32 15.99 3.02 -16.89
CA ASP A 32 15.89 1.56 -16.91
C ASP A 32 15.81 0.96 -15.51
N ILE A 33 16.61 1.46 -14.56
CA ILE A 33 16.58 1.01 -13.17
C ILE A 33 15.24 1.35 -12.52
N HIS A 34 14.72 2.55 -12.72
CA HIS A 34 13.39 2.92 -12.22
C HIS A 34 12.29 2.05 -12.79
N LEU A 35 12.34 1.77 -14.09
CA LEU A 35 11.39 0.87 -14.74
C LEU A 35 11.45 -0.53 -14.10
N GLY A 36 12.67 -1.07 -13.89
CA GLY A 36 12.88 -2.35 -13.23
C GLY A 36 12.30 -2.41 -11.81
N ILE A 37 12.54 -1.38 -10.99
CA ILE A 37 12.02 -1.27 -9.63
C ILE A 37 10.48 -1.24 -9.63
N ASN A 38 9.88 -0.41 -10.49
CA ASN A 38 8.43 -0.28 -10.60
C ASN A 38 7.78 -1.59 -11.05
N LEU A 39 8.37 -2.28 -12.03
CA LEU A 39 7.87 -3.58 -12.48
C LEU A 39 7.91 -4.62 -11.34
N GLU A 40 8.95 -4.64 -10.51
CA GLU A 40 9.03 -5.57 -9.38
C GLU A 40 8.06 -5.20 -8.25
N ALA A 41 7.83 -3.91 -8.02
CA ALA A 41 6.80 -3.44 -7.09
C ALA A 41 5.39 -3.89 -7.54
N ASN A 42 5.05 -3.68 -8.81
CA ASN A 42 3.76 -4.08 -9.39
C ASN A 42 3.54 -5.59 -9.31
N LYS A 43 4.57 -6.41 -9.54
CA LYS A 43 4.47 -7.87 -9.39
C LYS A 43 4.17 -8.28 -7.95
N ASN A 44 4.80 -7.61 -6.98
CA ASN A 44 4.56 -7.90 -5.56
C ASN A 44 3.16 -7.46 -5.14
N GLU A 45 2.72 -6.28 -5.56
CA GLU A 45 1.35 -5.80 -5.32
C GLU A 45 0.32 -6.79 -5.84
N LEU A 46 0.43 -7.18 -7.12
CA LEU A 46 -0.46 -8.17 -7.73
C LEU A 46 -0.46 -9.50 -6.98
N PHE A 47 0.71 -9.97 -6.54
CA PHE A 47 0.82 -11.19 -5.73
C PHE A 47 0.06 -11.06 -4.40
N TRP A 48 0.21 -9.94 -3.70
CA TRP A 48 -0.47 -9.71 -2.42
C TRP A 48 -1.97 -9.53 -2.59
N GLU A 49 -2.43 -8.89 -3.67
CA GLU A 49 -3.85 -8.79 -4.02
C GLU A 49 -4.45 -10.17 -4.28
N GLN A 50 -3.78 -11.01 -5.08
CA GLN A 50 -4.21 -12.37 -5.36
C GLN A 50 -4.30 -13.19 -4.08
N LEU A 51 -3.28 -13.09 -3.20
CA LEU A 51 -3.26 -13.80 -1.94
C LEU A 51 -4.36 -13.32 -1.00
N ALA A 52 -4.60 -12.01 -0.93
CA ALA A 52 -5.69 -11.44 -0.14
C ALA A 52 -7.06 -11.93 -0.64
N ARG A 53 -7.28 -11.95 -1.95
CA ARG A 53 -8.51 -12.47 -2.57
C ARG A 53 -8.68 -13.97 -2.33
N PHE A 54 -7.62 -14.76 -2.46
CA PHE A 54 -7.65 -16.18 -2.15
C PHE A 54 -8.01 -16.43 -0.67
N ASN A 55 -7.37 -15.70 0.25
CA ASN A 55 -7.65 -15.79 1.68
C ASN A 55 -9.08 -15.35 2.00
N TRP A 56 -9.59 -14.33 1.30
CA TRP A 56 -10.98 -13.94 1.39
C TRP A 56 -11.88 -15.09 0.94
N LEU A 57 -11.78 -15.58 -0.30
CA LEU A 57 -12.62 -16.67 -0.82
C LEU A 57 -12.55 -17.94 0.03
N LYS A 58 -11.35 -18.35 0.46
CA LYS A 58 -11.15 -19.56 1.27
C LYS A 58 -11.91 -19.52 2.60
N ASN A 59 -12.04 -18.32 3.18
CA ASN A 59 -12.57 -18.17 4.53
C ASN A 59 -13.88 -17.34 4.60
N SER A 60 -14.34 -16.79 3.48
CA SER A 60 -15.50 -15.89 3.31
C SER A 60 -16.84 -16.55 3.64
N ASP A 61 -16.94 -17.87 3.54
CA ASP A 61 -18.21 -18.59 3.81
C ASP A 61 -18.23 -19.25 5.20
N ARG A 62 -17.12 -19.18 5.94
CA ARG A 62 -16.96 -19.89 7.21
C ARG A 62 -17.27 -19.05 8.45
N ASN A 63 -17.78 -17.83 8.28
CA ASN A 63 -18.11 -16.88 9.36
C ASN A 63 -17.07 -16.92 10.52
N THR A 64 -15.77 -16.97 10.17
CA THR A 64 -14.75 -17.33 11.16
C THR A 64 -14.52 -16.18 12.13
N LYS A 65 -14.11 -16.52 13.36
CA LYS A 65 -13.74 -15.53 14.40
C LYS A 65 -12.72 -14.50 13.90
N PHE A 66 -11.91 -14.83 12.89
CA PHE A 66 -10.99 -13.90 12.24
C PHE A 66 -11.71 -12.76 11.51
N PHE A 67 -12.77 -13.03 10.73
CA PHE A 67 -13.52 -11.97 10.03
C PHE A 67 -14.25 -11.06 10.99
N HIS A 68 -14.86 -11.62 12.03
CA HIS A 68 -15.47 -10.77 13.06
C HIS A 68 -14.44 -9.86 13.72
N LYS A 69 -13.25 -10.36 14.03
CA LYS A 69 -12.16 -9.52 14.56
C LYS A 69 -11.70 -8.45 13.57
N VAL A 70 -11.53 -8.79 12.29
CA VAL A 70 -11.11 -7.82 11.25
C VAL A 70 -12.21 -6.80 10.97
N ALA A 71 -13.47 -7.21 10.89
CA ALA A 71 -14.62 -6.33 10.67
C ALA A 71 -14.83 -5.38 11.84
N VAL A 72 -14.79 -5.88 13.09
CA VAL A 72 -14.84 -5.04 14.30
C VAL A 72 -13.65 -4.08 14.35
N GLY A 73 -12.45 -4.53 13.99
CA GLY A 73 -11.27 -3.66 13.90
C GLY A 73 -11.43 -2.55 12.86
N ARG A 74 -12.00 -2.86 11.69
CA ARG A 74 -12.32 -1.86 10.65
C ARG A 74 -13.41 -0.90 11.12
N GLN A 75 -14.46 -1.40 11.76
CA GLN A 75 -15.52 -0.58 12.34
C GLN A 75 -14.97 0.37 13.40
N HIS A 76 -14.06 -0.08 14.25
CA HIS A 76 -13.44 0.76 15.27
C HIS A 76 -12.56 1.85 14.65
N ARG A 77 -11.69 1.51 13.70
CA ARG A 77 -10.84 2.51 13.03
C ARG A 77 -11.63 3.51 12.19
N ASN A 78 -12.69 3.06 11.54
CA ASN A 78 -13.49 3.89 10.64
C ASN A 78 -14.64 4.58 11.39
N ARG A 79 -14.67 4.51 12.73
CA ARG A 79 -15.70 5.18 13.52
C ARG A 79 -15.47 6.68 13.44
N ILE A 80 -16.42 7.38 12.83
CA ILE A 80 -16.45 8.83 12.85
C ILE A 80 -16.83 9.28 14.26
N HIS A 81 -15.97 10.08 14.89
CA HIS A 81 -16.15 10.53 16.27
C HIS A 81 -16.82 11.89 16.39
N ARG A 82 -16.65 12.74 15.35
CA ARG A 82 -17.27 14.06 15.26
C ARG A 82 -17.39 14.46 13.79
N LEU A 83 -18.47 15.16 13.45
CA LEU A 83 -18.68 15.81 12.16
C LEU A 83 -18.80 17.31 12.38
N GLU A 84 -18.26 18.10 11.47
CA GLU A 84 -18.38 19.56 11.48
C GLU A 84 -19.53 19.97 10.56
N ASN A 85 -20.48 20.74 11.09
CA ASN A 85 -21.58 21.31 10.32
C ASN A 85 -21.13 22.61 9.62
N GLU A 86 -21.92 23.05 8.64
CA GLU A 86 -21.66 24.29 7.88
C GLU A 86 -21.58 25.54 8.78
N ASP A 87 -22.27 25.52 9.92
CA ASP A 87 -22.24 26.59 10.93
C ASP A 87 -21.02 26.53 11.87
N GLY A 88 -20.06 25.63 11.63
CA GLY A 88 -18.85 25.43 12.46
C GLY A 88 -19.12 24.71 13.80
N SER A 89 -20.32 24.14 13.98
CA SER A 89 -20.66 23.34 15.16
C SER A 89 -20.24 21.87 14.98
N TRP A 90 -19.73 21.25 16.04
CA TRP A 90 -19.33 19.84 16.02
C TRP A 90 -20.45 18.95 16.55
N VAL A 91 -20.88 18.00 15.73
CA VAL A 91 -21.82 16.94 16.11
C VAL A 91 -21.02 15.73 16.58
N THR A 92 -21.28 15.24 17.79
CA THR A 92 -20.56 14.10 18.41
C THR A 92 -21.46 12.90 18.70
N ASN A 93 -22.78 13.05 18.62
CA ASN A 93 -23.75 11.97 18.83
C ASN A 93 -23.96 11.17 17.56
N GLY A 94 -23.91 9.84 17.66
CA GLY A 94 -24.12 8.94 16.52
C GLY A 94 -25.52 9.00 15.91
N ASP A 95 -26.54 9.42 16.68
CA ASP A 95 -27.91 9.61 16.19
C ASP A 95 -28.07 10.89 15.36
N ASP A 96 -27.19 11.88 15.57
CA ASP A 96 -27.19 13.17 14.87
C ASP A 96 -26.23 13.17 13.66
N MET A 97 -25.51 12.06 13.41
CA MET A 97 -24.51 11.89 12.33
C MET A 97 -25.04 11.17 11.07
N LEU A 98 -26.37 10.99 10.95
CA LEU A 98 -27.03 10.27 9.85
C LEU A 98 -27.91 11.17 8.98
#